data_AF-A0A5E8AYS8-F1
#
_entry.id   AF-A0A5E8AYS8-F1
#
_cell.length_a   1.000
_cell.length_b   1.000
_cell.length_c   1.000
_cell.angle_alpha   90.00
_cell.angle_beta   90.00
_cell.angle_gamma   90.00
#
_symmetry.space_group_name_H-M   'P 1'
#
loop_
_entity.id
_entity.type
_entity.pdbx_description
1 polymer ?
#
loop_
_entity_poly.entity_id
_entity_poly.type
_entity_poly.pdbx_seq_one_letter_code
_entity_poly.pdbx_strand_id
1 'polypeptide(L)'
;MKNVLTLVGGVFFLLACNVDKGKKVDVEKLDFKTTDRSELFFKNMRQSAYTTTEQQEAGVYLYTHKTWDKDSLSPVVPTIVFNWRQDRAYLMLNWSEKWSAIKEIDVTVSSDTLPDYHLIYREGNMRDQLTFSATLYNAMMDGGRFALRKDGEKVPLFTSDEKREAFRVTLYDYLRLTGWF
;
A
#
# COMPACT_ATOMS: atom_id res chain seq x y z
N MET A 1 -23.06 -24.54 -51.95
CA MET A 1 -22.65 -23.15 -51.68
C MET A 1 -22.76 -22.88 -50.19
N LYS A 2 -21.61 -22.54 -49.58
CA LYS A 2 -21.39 -21.86 -48.28
C LYS A 2 -21.81 -22.55 -46.97
N ASN A 3 -20.77 -23.12 -46.36
CA ASN A 3 -20.60 -23.46 -44.96
C ASN A 3 -20.98 -22.30 -44.02
N VAL A 4 -21.67 -22.59 -42.93
CA VAL A 4 -21.64 -21.77 -41.72
C VAL A 4 -21.28 -22.69 -40.56
N LEU A 5 -19.99 -22.73 -40.27
CA LEU A 5 -19.41 -23.37 -39.10
C LEU A 5 -19.51 -22.37 -37.95
N THR A 6 -20.53 -22.48 -37.10
CA THR A 6 -20.67 -21.63 -35.93
C THR A 6 -19.70 -22.10 -34.85
N LEU A 7 -18.53 -21.47 -34.83
CA LEU A 7 -17.49 -21.65 -33.83
C LEU A 7 -17.94 -21.00 -32.51
N VAL A 8 -18.65 -21.74 -31.66
CA VAL A 8 -18.91 -21.33 -30.27
C VAL A 8 -17.65 -21.62 -29.45
N GLY A 9 -16.62 -20.80 -29.68
CA GLY A 9 -15.43 -20.74 -28.85
C GLY A 9 -15.78 -20.00 -27.57
N GLY A 10 -16.09 -20.76 -26.51
CA GLY A 10 -16.38 -20.24 -25.18
C GLY A 10 -15.22 -19.40 -24.63
N VAL A 11 -15.39 -18.08 -24.66
CA VAL A 11 -14.55 -17.12 -23.93
C VAL A 11 -14.95 -17.21 -22.46
N PHE A 12 -14.27 -18.06 -21.70
CA PHE A 12 -14.51 -18.26 -20.27
C PHE A 12 -13.19 -18.29 -19.48
N PHE A 13 -12.35 -17.27 -19.62
CA PHE A 13 -11.09 -17.19 -18.87
C PHE A 13 -10.62 -15.76 -18.56
N LEU A 14 -11.46 -14.90 -17.97
CA LEU A 14 -11.02 -13.58 -17.46
C LEU A 14 -11.54 -13.19 -16.06
N LEU A 15 -12.01 -14.15 -15.25
CA LEU A 15 -12.39 -13.88 -13.85
C LEU A 15 -11.35 -14.36 -12.81
N ALA A 16 -10.10 -14.57 -13.22
CA ALA A 16 -9.03 -14.92 -12.28
C ALA A 16 -8.28 -13.66 -11.82
N CYS A 17 -8.16 -13.51 -10.49
CA CYS A 17 -7.48 -12.47 -9.72
C CYS A 17 -8.30 -11.25 -9.28
N ASN A 18 -9.43 -11.47 -8.60
CA ASN A 18 -9.79 -10.54 -7.52
C ASN A 18 -8.90 -10.87 -6.30
N VAL A 19 -7.85 -10.07 -6.09
CA VAL A 19 -7.25 -9.93 -4.75
C VAL A 19 -8.40 -9.56 -3.81
N ASP A 20 -8.59 -10.29 -2.71
CA ASP A 20 -9.66 -10.03 -1.74
C ASP A 20 -9.64 -8.56 -1.31
N LYS A 21 -10.59 -7.77 -1.82
CA LYS A 21 -10.66 -6.31 -1.63
C LYS A 21 -11.44 -5.93 -0.36
N GLY A 22 -11.87 -6.90 0.46
CA GLY A 22 -12.70 -6.65 1.64
C GLY A 22 -12.04 -6.99 2.98
N LYS A 23 -10.84 -7.59 2.99
CA LYS A 23 -10.24 -8.09 4.22
C LYS A 23 -9.62 -6.96 5.05
N LYS A 24 -10.28 -6.59 6.16
CA LYS A 24 -9.76 -5.64 7.15
C LYS A 24 -8.65 -6.25 8.01
N VAL A 25 -7.88 -5.36 8.63
CA VAL A 25 -6.73 -5.66 9.48
C VAL A 25 -7.04 -5.25 10.91
N ASP A 26 -6.69 -6.12 11.87
CA ASP A 26 -6.70 -5.78 13.29
C ASP A 26 -5.31 -5.22 13.64
N VAL A 27 -5.25 -3.90 13.77
CA VAL A 27 -4.00 -3.12 13.85
C VAL A 27 -3.15 -3.53 15.05
N GLU A 28 -3.77 -3.92 16.16
CA GLU A 28 -3.09 -4.29 17.41
C GLU A 28 -2.34 -5.63 17.30
N LYS A 29 -2.74 -6.48 16.35
CA LYS A 29 -2.13 -7.81 16.16
C LYS A 29 -1.03 -7.83 15.10
N LEU A 30 -0.69 -6.69 14.53
CA LEU A 30 0.36 -6.61 13.52
C LEU A 30 1.74 -6.89 14.12
N ASP A 31 2.58 -7.58 13.35
CA ASP A 31 3.97 -7.87 13.69
C ASP A 31 4.86 -7.53 12.47
N PHE A 32 6.17 -7.43 12.72
CA PHE A 32 7.19 -7.15 11.72
C PHE A 32 7.88 -8.41 11.21
N LYS A 33 7.66 -9.57 11.84
CA LYS A 33 8.35 -10.82 11.50
C LYS A 33 7.96 -11.33 10.13
N THR A 34 8.95 -11.81 9.39
CA THR A 34 8.76 -12.56 8.15
C THR A 34 9.07 -14.04 8.38
N THR A 35 8.76 -14.86 7.37
CA THR A 35 9.15 -16.27 7.33
C THR A 35 9.78 -16.54 5.97
N ASP A 36 10.63 -17.55 5.85
CA ASP A 36 11.22 -17.96 4.56
C ASP A 36 10.13 -18.17 3.49
N ARG A 37 8.97 -18.71 3.90
CA ARG A 37 7.83 -18.93 3.01
C ARG A 37 7.22 -17.62 2.51
N SER A 38 6.98 -16.65 3.40
CA SER A 38 6.37 -15.38 3.02
C SER A 38 7.33 -14.52 2.22
N GLU A 39 8.63 -14.57 2.52
CA GLU A 39 9.68 -13.93 1.75
C GLU A 39 9.79 -14.53 0.34
N LEU A 40 9.89 -15.86 0.23
CA LEU A 40 9.97 -16.53 -1.07
C LEU A 40 8.73 -16.23 -1.93
N PHE A 41 7.55 -16.18 -1.32
CA PHE A 41 6.33 -15.75 -1.99
C PHE A 41 6.46 -14.31 -2.50
N PHE A 42 6.89 -13.36 -1.68
CA PHE A 42 7.04 -11.97 -2.09
C PHE A 42 8.03 -11.82 -3.24
N LYS A 43 9.20 -12.45 -3.15
CA LYS A 43 10.23 -12.41 -4.20
C LYS A 43 9.72 -12.96 -5.53
N ASN A 44 9.01 -14.09 -5.51
CA ASN A 44 8.54 -14.74 -6.74
C ASN A 44 7.30 -14.08 -7.34
N MET A 45 6.38 -13.60 -6.49
CA MET A 45 5.04 -13.19 -6.95
C MET A 45 4.85 -11.68 -6.98
N ARG A 46 5.57 -10.91 -6.16
CA ARG A 46 5.28 -9.51 -5.89
C ARG A 46 6.42 -8.57 -6.27
N GLN A 47 7.67 -8.96 -6.02
CA GLN A 47 8.85 -8.10 -6.17
C GLN A 47 8.97 -7.48 -7.58
N SER A 48 8.53 -8.15 -8.63
CA SER A 48 8.58 -7.64 -10.01
C SER A 48 7.82 -6.32 -10.21
N ALA A 49 6.84 -6.00 -9.36
CA ALA A 49 6.10 -4.74 -9.35
C ALA A 49 6.83 -3.59 -8.63
N TYR A 50 8.00 -3.85 -8.03
CA TYR A 50 8.73 -2.89 -7.21
C TYR A 50 10.09 -2.52 -7.82
N THR A 51 10.46 -1.26 -7.65
CA THR A 51 11.84 -0.81 -7.74
C THR A 51 12.54 -1.24 -6.46
N THR A 52 13.61 -2.03 -6.60
CA THR A 52 14.39 -2.55 -5.46
C THR A 52 15.67 -1.75 -5.31
N THR A 53 15.94 -1.26 -4.10
CA THR A 53 17.23 -0.66 -3.73
C THR A 53 17.84 -1.48 -2.62
N GLU A 54 19.05 -1.98 -2.84
CA GLU A 54 19.83 -2.72 -1.85
C GLU A 54 20.70 -1.76 -1.03
N GLN A 55 20.61 -1.81 0.29
CA GLN A 55 21.52 -1.13 1.21
C GLN A 55 22.33 -2.18 1.95
N GLN A 56 23.40 -2.66 1.30
CA GLN A 56 24.21 -3.80 1.76
C GLN A 56 24.76 -3.60 3.17
N GLU A 57 25.20 -2.39 3.50
CA GLU A 57 25.76 -2.05 4.82
C GLU A 57 24.70 -2.20 5.93
N ALA A 58 23.50 -1.66 5.68
CA ALA A 58 22.37 -1.75 6.59
C ALA A 58 21.71 -3.13 6.62
N GLY A 59 21.94 -3.97 5.61
CA GLY A 59 21.32 -5.29 5.52
C GLY A 59 19.82 -5.22 5.17
N VAL A 60 19.41 -4.21 4.38
CA VAL A 60 18.00 -3.98 4.02
C VAL A 60 17.75 -3.80 2.53
N TYR A 61 16.62 -4.33 2.05
CA TYR A 61 16.07 -4.09 0.72
C TYR A 61 14.94 -3.08 0.88
N LEU A 62 14.95 -2.04 0.06
CA LEU A 62 13.87 -1.09 -0.05
C LEU A 62 13.06 -1.42 -1.30
N TYR A 63 11.78 -1.72 -1.12
CA TYR A 63 10.84 -1.99 -2.21
C TYR A 63 9.82 -0.86 -2.29
N THR A 64 9.92 -0.05 -3.34
CA THR A 64 8.93 0.99 -3.67
C THR A 64 8.20 0.60 -4.93
N HIS A 65 6.86 0.60 -4.91
CA HIS A 65 6.08 0.16 -6.07
C HIS A 65 6.40 1.02 -7.30
N LYS A 66 6.60 0.41 -8.47
CA LYS A 66 7.05 1.10 -9.69
C LYS A 66 6.10 2.21 -10.16
N THR A 67 4.83 2.12 -9.80
CA THR A 67 3.86 3.20 -10.04
C THR A 67 4.34 4.53 -9.46
N TRP A 68 5.12 4.54 -8.37
CA TRP A 68 5.66 5.77 -7.77
C TRP A 68 6.88 6.33 -8.49
N ASP A 69 7.46 5.59 -9.44
CA ASP A 69 8.60 6.08 -10.21
C ASP A 69 8.20 7.39 -10.93
N LYS A 70 9.00 8.44 -10.75
CA LYS A 70 8.81 9.79 -11.33
C LYS A 70 7.67 10.62 -10.75
N ASP A 71 7.05 10.21 -9.64
CA ASP A 71 6.01 10.99 -8.99
C ASP A 71 6.56 11.84 -7.85
N SER A 72 6.73 13.13 -8.11
CA SER A 72 7.12 14.13 -7.11
C SER A 72 5.93 14.80 -6.42
N LEU A 73 4.69 14.52 -6.86
CA LEU A 73 3.50 15.24 -6.44
C LEU A 73 2.75 14.53 -5.32
N SER A 74 2.80 13.19 -5.27
CA SER A 74 2.15 12.43 -4.21
C SER A 74 2.67 12.82 -2.83
N PRO A 75 1.79 13.24 -1.90
CA PRO A 75 2.20 13.61 -0.54
C PRO A 75 2.93 12.51 0.22
N VAL A 76 2.55 11.25 0.03
CA VAL A 76 3.11 10.10 0.74
C VAL A 76 3.35 8.92 -0.19
N VAL A 77 4.50 8.27 -0.03
CA VAL A 77 4.90 7.07 -0.77
C VAL A 77 5.25 5.96 0.22
N PRO A 78 4.56 4.81 0.19
CA PRO A 78 4.88 3.68 1.04
C PRO A 78 6.05 2.88 0.45
N THR A 79 6.98 2.47 1.32
CA THR A 79 8.12 1.62 0.99
C THR A 79 8.18 0.46 1.97
N ILE A 80 8.32 -0.76 1.44
CA ILE A 80 8.59 -1.94 2.28
C ILE A 80 10.10 -2.00 2.51
N VAL A 81 10.50 -1.96 3.78
CA VAL A 81 11.90 -2.10 4.21
C VAL A 81 12.08 -3.51 4.73
N PHE A 82 12.72 -4.37 3.96
CA PHE A 82 12.97 -5.76 4.36
C PHE A 82 14.40 -5.91 4.89
N ASN A 83 14.52 -6.18 6.19
CA ASN A 83 15.78 -6.51 6.86
C ASN A 83 15.99 -8.03 6.87
N TRP A 84 16.74 -8.50 5.88
CA TRP A 84 17.03 -9.92 5.68
C TRP A 84 18.00 -10.51 6.73
N ARG A 85 18.65 -9.66 7.55
CA ARG A 85 19.50 -10.13 8.65
C ARG A 85 18.70 -10.46 9.92
N GLN A 86 17.46 -9.96 10.01
CA GLN A 86 16.62 -10.05 11.20
C GLN A 86 15.28 -10.74 10.96
N ASP A 87 15.02 -11.22 9.74
CA ASP A 87 13.73 -11.76 9.30
C ASP A 87 12.58 -10.81 9.65
N ARG A 88 12.75 -9.53 9.28
CA ARG A 88 11.79 -8.47 9.58
C ARG A 88 11.51 -7.59 8.37
N ALA A 89 10.24 -7.23 8.21
CA ALA A 89 9.81 -6.20 7.29
C ALA A 89 9.13 -5.06 8.03
N TYR A 90 9.45 -3.84 7.64
CA TYR A 90 8.82 -2.62 8.12
C TYR A 90 8.13 -1.91 6.97
N LEU A 91 7.08 -1.16 7.29
CA LEU A 91 6.42 -0.29 6.33
C LEU A 91 6.79 1.15 6.67
N MET A 92 7.48 1.81 5.75
CA MET A 92 7.93 3.18 5.91
C MET A 92 7.12 4.11 5.01
N LEU A 93 6.66 5.23 5.56
CA LEU A 93 5.96 6.29 4.83
C LEU A 93 6.93 7.43 4.53
N ASN A 94 7.27 7.58 3.25
CA ASN A 94 8.09 8.69 2.77
C ASN A 94 7.19 9.85 2.36
N TRP A 95 7.17 10.90 3.18
CA TRP A 95 6.44 12.12 2.87
C TRP A 95 7.26 13.02 1.94
N SER A 96 6.60 13.67 0.98
CA SER A 96 7.28 14.61 0.08
C SER A 96 7.83 15.81 0.85
N GLU A 97 8.78 16.54 0.27
CA GLU A 97 9.45 17.67 0.93
C GLU A 97 8.46 18.73 1.49
N LYS A 98 7.32 18.93 0.81
CA LYS A 98 6.26 19.84 1.28
C LYS A 98 5.61 19.40 2.60
N TRP A 99 5.67 18.12 2.93
CA TRP A 99 5.01 17.50 4.09
C TRP A 99 6.00 16.92 5.11
N SER A 100 7.25 16.64 4.73
CA SER A 100 8.24 15.96 5.59
C SER A 100 8.64 16.76 6.82
N ALA A 101 8.56 18.09 6.79
CA ALA A 101 8.82 18.95 7.96
C ALA A 101 7.66 19.00 8.97
N ILE A 102 6.51 18.41 8.64
CA ILE A 102 5.29 18.49 9.44
C ILE A 102 5.25 17.28 10.38
N LYS A 103 5.36 17.55 11.69
CA LYS A 103 5.36 16.51 12.74
C LYS A 103 4.02 15.80 12.90
N GLU A 104 2.93 16.50 12.58
CA GLU A 104 1.57 15.98 12.70
C GLU A 104 0.77 16.36 11.46
N ILE A 105 0.27 15.36 10.74
CA ILE A 105 -0.50 15.54 9.51
C ILE A 105 -1.92 15.04 9.75
N ASP A 106 -2.88 15.94 9.60
CA ASP A 106 -4.30 15.63 9.65
C ASP A 106 -4.78 15.15 8.27
N VAL A 107 -5.32 13.93 8.24
CA VAL A 107 -5.95 13.32 7.08
C VAL A 107 -7.46 13.24 7.31
N THR A 108 -8.20 14.04 6.57
CA THR A 108 -9.66 13.91 6.48
C THR A 108 -10.01 12.68 5.65
N VAL A 109 -10.83 11.81 6.22
CA VAL A 109 -11.46 10.68 5.54
C VAL A 109 -12.91 11.04 5.25
N SER A 110 -13.28 11.02 3.98
CA SER A 110 -14.67 11.22 3.53
C SER A 110 -15.23 9.93 2.93
N SER A 111 -16.50 9.62 3.20
CA SER A 111 -17.21 8.45 2.67
C SER A 111 -18.61 8.86 2.21
N ASP A 112 -19.23 8.06 1.34
CA ASP A 112 -20.63 8.26 0.95
C ASP A 112 -21.60 7.72 2.02
N THR A 113 -21.12 6.85 2.92
CA THR A 113 -21.96 6.11 3.88
C THR A 113 -21.72 6.47 5.34
N LEU A 114 -20.60 7.11 5.66
CA LEU A 114 -20.20 7.47 7.02
C LEU A 114 -19.87 8.97 7.10
N PRO A 115 -20.11 9.62 8.26
CA PRO A 115 -19.64 10.98 8.49
C PRO A 115 -18.13 11.09 8.31
N ASP A 116 -17.68 12.24 7.80
CA ASP A 116 -16.26 12.55 7.70
C ASP A 116 -15.59 12.48 9.09
N TYR A 117 -14.40 11.90 9.12
CA TYR A 117 -13.58 11.82 10.34
C TYR A 117 -12.11 12.03 10.01
N HIS A 118 -11.30 12.19 11.04
CA HIS A 118 -9.90 12.56 10.91
C HIS A 118 -8.99 11.43 11.39
N LEU A 119 -7.95 11.13 10.60
CA LEU A 119 -6.82 10.31 10.99
C LEU A 119 -5.61 11.21 11.17
N ILE A 120 -4.95 11.08 12.31
CA ILE A 120 -3.76 11.88 12.61
C ILE A 120 -2.52 11.03 12.41
N TYR A 121 -1.72 11.37 11.42
CA TYR A 121 -0.35 10.88 11.32
C TYR A 121 0.53 11.69 12.25
N ARG A 122 1.33 11.02 13.07
CA ARG A 122 2.40 11.63 13.85
C ARG A 122 3.71 11.00 13.42
N GLU A 123 4.70 11.84 13.17
CA GLU A 123 6.06 11.35 12.99
C GLU A 123 6.45 10.53 14.22
N GLY A 124 6.91 9.31 13.98
CA GLY A 124 7.08 8.32 15.03
C GLY A 124 7.89 7.12 14.56
N ASN A 125 7.91 6.09 15.39
CA ASN A 125 8.65 4.87 15.13
C ASN A 125 7.93 3.98 14.08
N MET A 126 8.54 2.84 13.74
CA MET A 126 7.98 1.92 12.73
C MET A 126 6.59 1.36 13.10
N ARG A 127 6.27 1.26 14.40
CA ARG A 127 4.93 0.86 14.86
C ARG A 127 3.91 1.96 14.58
N ASP A 128 4.25 3.21 14.85
CA ASP A 128 3.34 4.34 14.58
C ASP A 128 3.01 4.44 13.09
N GLN A 129 4.03 4.30 12.22
CA GLN A 129 3.85 4.29 10.77
C GLN A 129 2.98 3.12 10.30
N LEU A 130 3.19 1.93 10.85
CA LEU A 130 2.39 0.75 10.53
C LEU A 130 0.94 0.91 10.98
N THR A 131 0.71 1.40 12.21
CA THR A 131 -0.63 1.63 12.75
C THR A 131 -1.40 2.62 11.90
N PHE A 132 -0.77 3.75 11.55
CA PHE A 132 -1.41 4.74 10.68
C PHE A 132 -1.72 4.16 9.29
N SER A 133 -0.77 3.45 8.67
CA SER A 133 -0.93 2.83 7.36
C SER A 133 -2.06 1.79 7.35
N ALA A 134 -2.12 0.93 8.37
CA ALA A 134 -3.16 -0.10 8.49
C ALA A 134 -4.54 0.51 8.74
N THR A 135 -4.62 1.59 9.53
CA THR A 135 -5.86 2.34 9.74
C THR A 135 -6.33 2.98 8.44
N LEU A 136 -5.42 3.56 7.66
CA LEU A 136 -5.71 4.12 6.34
C LEU A 136 -6.18 3.03 5.37
N TYR A 137 -5.54 1.87 5.37
CA TYR A 137 -5.97 0.71 4.58
C TYR A 137 -7.38 0.24 4.92
N ASN A 138 -7.72 0.12 6.21
CA ASN A 138 -9.08 -0.23 6.62
C ASN A 138 -10.10 0.80 6.13
N ALA A 139 -9.79 2.09 6.25
CA ALA A 139 -10.62 3.16 5.72
C ALA A 139 -10.78 3.06 4.18
N MET A 140 -9.74 2.61 3.46
CA MET A 140 -9.84 2.35 2.02
C MET A 140 -10.79 1.21 1.69
N MET A 141 -10.82 0.14 2.51
CA MET A 141 -11.75 -0.98 2.34
C MET A 141 -13.20 -0.53 2.54
N ASP A 142 -13.42 0.50 3.35
CA ASP A 142 -14.73 1.13 3.57
C ASP A 142 -15.11 2.17 2.50
N GLY A 143 -14.33 2.29 1.42
CA GLY A 143 -14.59 3.24 0.35
C GLY A 143 -14.11 4.68 0.66
N GLY A 144 -13.30 4.86 1.71
CA GLY A 144 -12.78 6.15 2.11
C GLY A 144 -11.99 6.86 1.01
N ARG A 145 -12.18 8.18 0.96
CA ARG A 145 -11.41 9.16 0.17
C ARG A 145 -10.62 10.04 1.13
N PHE A 146 -9.39 10.37 0.76
CA PHE A 146 -8.43 10.96 1.70
C PHE A 146 -7.92 12.31 1.21
N ALA A 147 -7.91 13.27 2.11
CA ALA A 147 -7.29 14.55 1.84
C ALA A 147 -6.59 15.12 3.06
N LEU A 148 -5.51 15.84 2.80
CA LEU A 148 -4.75 16.62 3.74
C LEU A 148 -5.28 18.05 3.77
N ARG A 149 -5.03 18.76 4.86
CA ARG A 149 -5.22 20.20 4.95
C ARG A 149 -3.87 20.90 5.06
N LYS A 150 -3.64 21.90 4.21
CA LYS A 150 -2.50 22.81 4.32
C LYS A 150 -2.90 24.18 3.81
N ASP A 151 -2.65 25.21 4.62
CA ASP A 151 -2.94 26.61 4.30
C ASP A 151 -4.40 26.87 3.88
N GLY A 152 -5.34 26.10 4.47
CA GLY A 152 -6.77 26.17 4.15
C GLY A 152 -7.20 25.38 2.90
N GLU A 153 -6.26 24.82 2.15
CA GLU A 153 -6.54 24.01 0.96
C GLU A 153 -6.67 22.52 1.27
N LYS A 154 -7.61 21.85 0.57
CA LYS A 154 -7.79 20.40 0.60
C LYS A 154 -6.89 19.78 -0.47
N VAL A 155 -5.84 19.08 -0.05
CA VAL A 155 -4.89 18.41 -0.96
C VAL A 155 -5.19 16.91 -0.95
N PRO A 156 -5.50 16.26 -2.09
CA PRO A 156 -5.69 14.82 -2.14
C PRO A 156 -4.45 14.07 -1.60
N LEU A 157 -4.66 13.05 -0.76
CA LEU A 157 -3.54 12.24 -0.25
C LEU A 157 -2.87 11.42 -1.36
N PHE A 158 -3.66 11.02 -2.37
CA PHE A 158 -3.21 10.31 -3.55
C PHE A 158 -3.58 11.14 -4.79
N THR A 159 -2.64 11.29 -5.72
CA THR A 159 -2.81 12.14 -6.91
C THR A 159 -3.64 11.48 -8.01
N SER A 160 -3.84 10.16 -7.94
CA SER A 160 -4.71 9.40 -8.85
C SER A 160 -5.23 8.12 -8.19
N ASP A 161 -6.22 7.49 -8.82
CA ASP A 161 -6.71 6.16 -8.42
C ASP A 161 -5.63 5.09 -8.53
N GLU A 162 -4.70 5.22 -9.48
CA GLU A 162 -3.55 4.32 -9.62
C GLU A 162 -2.63 4.40 -8.41
N LYS A 163 -2.40 5.61 -7.86
CA LYS A 163 -1.60 5.83 -6.65
C LYS A 163 -2.28 5.31 -5.40
N ARG A 164 -3.60 5.55 -5.31
CA ARG A 164 -4.44 4.98 -4.26
C ARG A 164 -4.35 3.45 -4.29
N GLU A 165 -4.45 2.84 -5.46
CA GLU A 165 -4.34 1.38 -5.60
C GLU A 165 -2.93 0.87 -5.30
N ALA A 166 -1.88 1.56 -5.76
CA ALA A 166 -0.49 1.22 -5.46
C ALA A 166 -0.21 1.25 -3.95
N PHE A 167 -0.77 2.21 -3.22
CA PHE A 167 -0.72 2.23 -1.75
C PHE A 167 -1.41 1.00 -1.16
N ARG A 168 -2.66 0.73 -1.56
CA ARG A 168 -3.44 -0.43 -1.10
C ARG A 168 -2.69 -1.74 -1.31
N VAL A 169 -2.14 -1.92 -2.51
CA VAL A 169 -1.40 -3.11 -2.93
C VAL A 169 -0.11 -3.26 -2.14
N THR A 170 0.63 -2.17 -1.92
CA THR A 170 1.86 -2.18 -1.14
C THR A 170 1.61 -2.64 0.30
N LEU A 171 0.53 -2.16 0.92
CA LEU A 171 0.14 -2.58 2.27
C LEU A 171 -0.35 -4.03 2.28
N TYR A 172 -1.14 -4.46 1.31
CA TYR A 172 -1.54 -5.87 1.19
C TYR A 172 -0.32 -6.79 1.08
N ASP A 173 0.67 -6.41 0.28
CA ASP A 173 1.89 -7.19 0.10
C ASP A 173 2.75 -7.22 1.35
N TYR A 174 2.87 -6.09 2.04
CA TYR A 174 3.51 -5.99 3.35
C TYR A 174 2.84 -6.93 4.37
N LEU A 175 1.52 -6.86 4.49
CA LEU A 175 0.73 -7.67 5.43
C LEU A 175 0.87 -9.16 5.15
N ARG A 176 0.92 -9.56 3.88
CA ARG A 176 1.17 -10.94 3.49
C ARG A 176 2.61 -11.37 3.79
N LEU A 177 3.58 -10.47 3.57
CA LEU A 177 4.98 -10.72 3.89
C LEU A 177 5.19 -10.94 5.39
N THR A 178 4.44 -10.24 6.25
CA THR A 178 4.48 -10.39 7.71
C THR A 178 3.47 -11.38 8.29
N GLY A 179 2.85 -12.22 7.44
CA GLY A 179 2.05 -13.36 7.87
C GLY A 179 0.62 -13.04 8.32
N TRP A 180 0.11 -11.85 8.02
CA TRP A 180 -1.29 -11.48 8.29
C TRP A 180 -2.28 -12.10 7.30
N PHE A 181 -1.86 -12.26 6.04
CA PHE A 181 -2.69 -12.74 4.91
C PHE A 181 -2.16 -14.01 4.26
#